data_AF-A0ABD5P5B0-F1
#
_entry.id   AF-A0ABD5P5B0-F1
#
_cell.length_a   1.000
_cell.length_b   1.000
_cell.length_c   1.000
_cell.angle_alpha   90.00
_cell.angle_beta   90.00
_cell.angle_gamma   90.00
#
_symmetry.space_group_name_H-M   'P 1'
#
loop_
_entity.id
_entity.type
_entity.pdbx_description
1 polymer ?
#
loop_
_entity_poly.entity_id
_entity_poly.type
_entity_poly.pdbx_seq_one_letter_code
_entity_poly.pdbx_strand_id
1 'polypeptide(L)' 'MVVQTERDDATWYKCETCGLLFDDRPDATQHEKRCEKSEPSYIQ' A
#
# COMPACT_ATOMS: atom_id res chain seq x y z
N MET A 1 0.03 6.02 -6.22
CA MET A 1 1.47 5.87 -6.06
C MET A 1 1.73 5.25 -4.68
N VAL A 2 2.97 4.96 -4.30
CA VAL A 2 3.32 4.57 -2.92
C VAL A 2 3.82 5.79 -2.15
N VAL A 3 3.44 5.90 -0.88
CA VAL A 3 3.82 6.99 0.03
C VAL A 3 4.86 6.48 1.02
N GLN A 4 5.99 7.16 1.14
CA GLN A 4 6.97 6.85 2.17
C GLN A 4 6.52 7.38 3.53
N THR A 5 6.68 6.59 4.59
CA THR A 5 6.36 6.97 5.97
C THR A 5 7.41 6.41 6.92
N GLU A 6 7.63 7.09 8.03
CA GLU A 6 8.54 6.64 9.09
C GLU A 6 7.72 6.14 10.27
N ARG A 7 8.03 4.93 10.74
CA ARG A 7 7.34 4.27 11.84
C ARG A 7 8.30 3.34 12.58
N ASP A 8 8.28 3.40 13.91
CA ASP A 8 9.12 2.56 14.76
C ASP A 8 10.61 2.67 14.38
N ASP A 9 11.08 3.90 14.12
CA ASP A 9 12.44 4.24 13.65
C ASP A 9 12.87 3.55 12.34
N ALA A 10 11.91 3.06 11.55
CA ALA A 10 12.14 2.47 10.24
C ALA A 10 11.36 3.20 9.13
N THR A 11 11.89 3.14 7.91
CA THR A 11 11.18 3.62 6.71
C THR A 11 10.26 2.53 6.18
N TRP A 12 9.02 2.91 5.89
CA TRP A 12 7.98 2.06 5.31
C TRP A 12 7.39 2.71 4.06
N TYR A 13 6.84 1.90 3.18
CA TYR A 13 6.17 2.31 1.97
C TYR A 13 4.71 1.88 2.00
N LYS A 14 3.81 2.86 2.01
CA LYS A 14 2.36 2.65 2.11
C LYS A 14 1.72 2.69 0.73
N CYS A 15 0.88 1.70 0.43
CA CYS A 15 0.00 1.77 -0.73
C CYS A 15 -1.13 2.79 -0.47
N GLU A 16 -1.31 3.77 -1.35
CA GLU A 16 -2.40 4.76 -1.25
C GLU A 16 -3.78 4.14 -1.44
N THR A 17 -3.86 3.02 -2.15
CA THR A 17 -5.11 2.36 -2.52
C THR A 17 -5.72 1.59 -1.35
N CYS A 18 -4.95 0.71 -0.71
CA CYS A 18 -5.44 -0.19 0.34
C CYS A 18 -4.89 0.14 1.75
N GLY A 19 -3.85 0.98 1.83
CA GLY A 19 -3.20 1.35 3.09
C GLY A 19 -2.22 0.32 3.65
N LEU A 20 -1.94 -0.78 2.95
CA LEU A 20 -0.90 -1.75 3.34
C LEU A 20 0.49 -1.10 3.37
N LEU A 21 1.30 -1.54 4.32
CA LEU A 21 2.69 -1.11 4.52
C LEU A 21 3.65 -2.19 4.06
N PHE A 22 4.75 -1.77 3.45
CA PHE A 22 5.82 -2.61 2.95
C PHE A 22 7.16 -2.04 3.42
N ASP A 23 8.13 -2.89 3.72
CA ASP A 23 9.49 -2.50 4.11
C ASP A 23 10.36 -2.09 2.91
N ASP A 24 9.98 -2.53 1.69
CA ASP A 24 10.68 -2.22 0.46
C ASP A 24 9.80 -1.49 -0.58
N ARG A 25 10.41 -0.55 -1.31
CA ARG A 25 9.70 0.31 -2.28
C ARG A 25 9.31 -0.43 -3.56
N PRO A 26 10.20 -1.19 -4.23
CA PRO A 26 9.84 -2.09 -5.32
C PRO A 26 8.63 -2.95 -5.02
N ASP A 27 8.59 -3.59 -3.86
CA ASP A 27 7.47 -4.46 -3.45
C ASP A 27 6.17 -3.69 -3.29
N ALA A 28 6.21 -2.56 -2.58
CA ALA A 28 5.06 -1.65 -2.47
C ALA A 28 4.55 -1.21 -3.85
N THR A 29 5.46 -0.90 -4.78
CA THR A 29 5.14 -0.42 -6.12
C THR A 29 4.54 -1.53 -6.98
N GLN A 30 5.09 -2.75 -6.91
CA GLN A 30 4.52 -3.92 -7.59
C GLN A 30 3.14 -4.26 -7.05
N HIS A 31 2.98 -4.20 -5.72
CA HIS A 31 1.68 -4.34 -5.09
C HIS A 31 0.72 -3.30 -5.62
N GLU A 32 1.07 -2.01 -5.58
CA GLU A 32 0.20 -0.91 -6.03
C GLU A 32 -0.29 -1.10 -7.47
N LYS A 33 0.59 -1.53 -8.38
CA LYS A 33 0.23 -1.83 -9.78
C LYS A 33 -0.81 -2.94 -9.92
N ARG A 34 -0.83 -3.89 -8.99
CA ARG A 34 -1.77 -5.01 -8.91
C ARG A 34 -2.87 -4.76 -7.87
N CYS A 35 -2.84 -3.64 -7.18
CA CYS A 35 -3.71 -3.34 -6.05
C CYS A 35 -5.05 -2.93 -6.61
N GLU A 36 -5.85 -3.92 -6.93
CA GLU A 36 -7.26 -3.75 -7.18
C GLU A 36 -7.88 -3.38 -5.85
N LYS A 37 -8.24 -2.11 -5.69
CA LYS A 37 -9.19 -1.72 -4.67
C LYS A 37 -10.47 -2.48 -5.01
N SER A 38 -10.62 -3.70 -4.47
CA SER A 38 -11.94 -4.15 -4.11
C SER A 38 -12.39 -3.14 -3.07
N GLU A 39 -12.92 -2.01 -3.52
CA GLU A 39 -14.03 -1.40 -2.82
C GLU A 39 -14.89 -2.60 -2.39
N PRO A 40 -15.22 -2.76 -1.10
CA PRO A 40 -16.21 -3.76 -0.76
C PRO A 40 -17.36 -3.45 -1.71
N SER A 41 -17.61 -4.33 -2.68
CA SER A 41 -18.91 -4.37 -3.31
C SER A 41 -19.78 -4.58 -2.10
N TYR A 42 -20.39 -3.49 -1.65
CA TYR A 42 -21.47 -3.51 -0.71
C TYR A 42 -22.54 -4.26 -1.48
N ILE A 43 -22.42 -5.60 -1.45
CA ILE A 43 -23.46 -6.51 -1.82
C ILE A 43 -24.56 -6.22 -0.81
N GLN A 44 -25.40 -5.27 -1.21
CA GLN A 44 -26.76 -5.10 -0.70
C GLN A 44 -27.53 -6.40 -0.88
#